data_AF-A0A498JYB7-F1
#
_entry.id   AF-A0A498JYB7-F1
#
_cell.length_a   1.000
_cell.length_b   1.000
_cell.length_c   1.000
_cell.angle_alpha   90.00
_cell.angle_beta   90.00
_cell.angle_gamma   90.00
#
_symmetry.space_group_name_H-M   'P 1'
#
loop_
_entity.id
_entity.type
_entity.pdbx_description
1 polymer ?
#
loop_
_entity_poly.entity_id
_entity_poly.type
_entity_poly.pdbx_seq_one_letter_code
_entity_poly.pdbx_strand_id
1 'polypeptide(L)'
;MYEARYPEVDMAVMIQVKNIVDVGAYVSLLECNIKGMILFSELSHHRIRSVSSLIKVDRIEPVMVLRVDKEKGYIDMSKQRVSEEDIQTCEERYNKSKLVHSIMCHVGETLEIDLEDLHVNIGWPLYQKYGHAYDLGELDQALFLYLDGQSQDHHNPLTNDILIKITRRLE
;
A
#
# COMPACT_ATOMS: atom_id res chain seq x y z
N MET A 1 -4.35 4.26 -2.31
CA MET A 1 -3.64 3.65 -1.17
C MET A 1 -2.83 4.65 -0.33
N TYR A 2 -2.24 5.72 -0.88
CA TYR A 2 -1.64 6.80 -0.07
C TYR A 2 -1.96 8.17 -0.65
N GLU A 3 -2.09 9.18 0.20
CA GLU A 3 -2.24 10.59 -0.21
C GLU A 3 -0.90 11.13 -0.73
N ALA A 4 0.19 10.78 -0.03
CA ALA A 4 1.54 11.16 -0.44
C ALA A 4 1.92 10.43 -1.73
N ARG A 5 2.21 11.21 -2.77
CA ARG A 5 2.67 10.67 -4.05
C ARG A 5 4.01 9.95 -3.90
N TYR A 6 4.93 10.47 -3.10
CA TYR A 6 6.27 9.89 -2.91
C TYR A 6 6.49 9.48 -1.44
N PRO A 7 7.15 8.33 -1.18
CA PRO A 7 7.54 7.94 0.16
C PRO A 7 8.67 8.82 0.69
N GLU A 8 8.91 8.75 2.00
CA GLU A 8 10.03 9.41 2.66
C GLU A 8 11.34 8.62 2.47
N VAL A 9 12.47 9.32 2.61
CA VAL A 9 13.80 8.69 2.61
C VAL A 9 13.98 7.92 3.92
N ASP A 10 14.71 6.81 3.87
CA ASP A 10 14.92 5.87 4.99
C ASP A 10 13.64 5.19 5.49
N MET A 11 12.60 5.16 4.64
CA MET A 11 11.37 4.41 4.88
C MET A 11 11.43 3.05 4.18
N ALA A 12 11.10 1.98 4.90
CA ALA A 12 10.87 0.67 4.30
C ALA A 12 9.51 0.64 3.59
N VAL A 13 9.48 0.12 2.36
CA VAL A 13 8.29 0.04 1.50
C VAL A 13 8.24 -1.30 0.77
N MET A 14 7.03 -1.74 0.42
CA MET A 14 6.83 -2.96 -0.37
C MET A 14 6.85 -2.67 -1.87
N ILE A 15 7.75 -3.35 -2.59
CA ILE A 15 7.86 -3.22 -4.04
C ILE A 15 7.53 -4.54 -4.72
N GLN A 16 7.13 -4.45 -5.99
CA GLN A 16 7.10 -5.58 -6.91
C GLN A 16 8.14 -5.39 -8.00
N VAL A 17 8.95 -6.42 -8.23
CA VAL A 17 9.97 -6.42 -9.27
C VAL A 17 9.30 -6.52 -10.64
N LYS A 18 9.56 -5.56 -11.53
CA LYS A 18 8.97 -5.54 -12.87
C LYS A 18 9.92 -6.06 -13.94
N ASN A 19 11.19 -5.68 -13.86
CA ASN A 19 12.19 -6.12 -14.83
C ASN A 19 13.59 -6.11 -14.22
N ILE A 20 14.46 -7.00 -14.70
CA ILE A 20 15.87 -7.05 -14.31
C ILE A 20 16.70 -6.64 -15.53
N VAL A 21 17.67 -5.76 -15.32
CA VAL A 21 18.58 -5.23 -16.35
C VAL A 21 20.03 -5.34 -15.89
N ASP A 22 20.99 -5.07 -16.78
CA ASP A 22 22.43 -5.30 -16.51
C ASP A 22 23.00 -4.48 -15.34
N VAL A 23 22.33 -3.40 -14.95
CA VAL A 23 22.76 -2.48 -13.88
C VAL A 23 21.96 -2.65 -12.57
N GLY A 24 20.85 -3.37 -12.59
CA GLY A 24 19.91 -3.39 -11.47
C GLY A 24 18.56 -4.02 -11.79
N ALA A 25 17.56 -3.71 -10.98
CA ALA A 25 16.18 -4.12 -11.19
C ALA A 25 15.25 -2.91 -11.17
N TYR A 26 14.37 -2.82 -12.18
CA TYR A 26 13.23 -1.92 -12.16
C TYR A 26 12.13 -2.53 -11.31
N VAL A 27 11.62 -1.73 -10.38
CA VAL A 27 10.58 -2.15 -9.45
C VAL A 27 9.45 -1.11 -9.43
N SER A 28 8.30 -1.54 -8.95
CA SER A 28 7.12 -0.70 -8.76
C SER A 28 6.73 -0.74 -7.30
N LEU A 29 6.57 0.42 -6.66
CA LEU A 29 6.04 0.53 -5.32
C LEU A 29 4.56 0.17 -5.36
N LEU A 30 4.13 -0.77 -4.52
CA LEU A 30 2.73 -1.21 -4.48
C LEU A 30 1.82 -0.17 -3.83
N GLU A 31 2.39 0.62 -2.91
CA GLU A 31 1.69 1.61 -2.11
C GLU A 31 1.28 2.86 -2.92
N CYS A 32 2.18 3.39 -3.75
CA CYS A 32 1.98 4.64 -4.51
C CYS A 32 1.98 4.45 -6.04
N ASN A 33 2.15 3.20 -6.52
CA ASN A 33 2.27 2.87 -7.95
C ASN A 33 3.36 3.69 -8.69
N ILE A 34 4.47 3.96 -8.01
CA ILE A 34 5.62 4.69 -8.55
C ILE A 34 6.71 3.71 -8.98
N LYS A 35 7.43 4.06 -10.05
CA LYS A 35 8.58 3.30 -10.55
C LYS A 35 9.83 3.67 -9.76
N GLY A 36 10.67 2.69 -9.51
CA GLY A 36 12.01 2.92 -8.99
C GLY A 36 13.00 1.84 -9.39
N MET A 37 14.19 1.92 -8.83
CA MET A 37 15.31 1.05 -9.15
C MET A 37 15.99 0.53 -7.90
N ILE A 38 16.51 -0.68 -8.02
CA ILE A 38 17.47 -1.22 -7.08
C ILE A 38 18.75 -1.53 -7.86
N LEU A 39 19.84 -0.86 -7.52
CA LEU A 39 21.15 -1.15 -8.09
C LEU A 39 21.67 -2.49 -7.57
N PHE A 40 22.50 -3.20 -8.35
CA PHE A 40 23.09 -4.45 -7.87
C PHE A 40 23.97 -4.29 -6.64
N SER A 41 24.65 -3.15 -6.51
CA SER A 41 25.41 -2.78 -5.30
C SER A 41 24.53 -2.64 -4.05
N GLU A 42 23.21 -2.50 -4.23
CA GLU A 42 22.23 -2.33 -3.16
C GLU A 42 21.36 -3.58 -2.92
N LEU A 43 21.64 -4.68 -3.62
CA LEU A 43 20.92 -5.96 -3.45
C LEU A 43 21.47 -6.81 -2.29
N SER A 44 22.78 -6.77 -2.02
CA SER A 44 23.41 -7.62 -1.00
C SER A 44 24.76 -7.07 -0.55
N HIS A 45 25.04 -7.21 0.75
CA HIS A 45 26.36 -6.92 1.35
C HIS A 45 27.47 -7.87 0.89
N HIS A 46 27.11 -8.99 0.26
CA HIS A 46 28.05 -10.03 -0.16
C HIS A 46 28.19 -10.14 -1.67
N ARG A 47 29.30 -10.74 -2.12
CA ARG A 47 29.55 -10.98 -3.54
C ARG A 47 28.44 -11.85 -4.14
N ILE A 48 27.77 -11.29 -5.14
CA ILE A 48 26.64 -11.93 -5.82
C ILE A 48 27.16 -13.04 -6.74
N ARG A 49 26.72 -14.28 -6.52
CA ARG A 49 26.99 -15.41 -7.43
C ARG A 49 26.00 -15.46 -8.60
N SER A 50 24.74 -15.12 -8.33
CA SER A 50 23.67 -15.05 -9.33
C SER A 50 22.63 -14.02 -8.90
N VAL A 51 22.23 -13.14 -9.81
CA VAL A 51 21.20 -12.12 -9.55
C VAL A 51 19.83 -12.78 -9.34
N SER A 52 19.53 -13.82 -10.12
CA SER A 52 18.26 -14.54 -10.09
C SER A 52 17.97 -15.25 -8.76
N SER A 53 18.99 -15.46 -7.91
CA SER A 53 18.77 -15.98 -6.55
C SER A 53 18.38 -14.90 -5.55
N LEU A 54 18.73 -13.63 -5.80
CA LEU A 54 18.48 -12.51 -4.87
C LEU A 54 17.18 -11.78 -5.16
N ILE A 55 16.81 -11.69 -6.44
CA ILE A 55 15.64 -10.96 -6.91
C ILE A 55 15.01 -11.71 -8.08
N LYS A 56 13.68 -11.74 -8.11
CA LYS A 56 12.88 -12.41 -9.15
C LYS A 56 11.79 -11.47 -9.64
N VAL A 57 11.55 -11.47 -10.95
CA VAL A 57 10.43 -10.74 -11.55
C VAL A 57 9.11 -11.18 -10.92
N ASP A 58 8.20 -10.23 -10.78
CA ASP A 58 6.88 -10.33 -10.16
C ASP A 58 6.85 -10.65 -8.66
N ARG A 59 8.01 -10.88 -8.03
CA ARG A 59 8.09 -11.07 -6.59
C ARG A 59 7.92 -9.74 -5.85
N ILE A 60 7.24 -9.81 -4.71
CA ILE A 60 7.12 -8.71 -3.75
C ILE A 60 8.27 -8.82 -2.74
N GLU A 61 8.97 -7.71 -2.50
CA GLU A 61 10.09 -7.64 -1.57
C GLU A 61 10.03 -6.32 -0.77
N PRO A 62 10.41 -6.32 0.52
CA PRO A 62 10.62 -5.11 1.29
C PRO A 62 11.95 -4.46 0.89
N VAL A 63 11.95 -3.13 0.70
CA VAL A 63 13.14 -2.34 0.36
C VAL A 63 13.13 -0.99 1.07
N MET A 64 14.31 -0.45 1.32
CA MET A 64 14.51 0.86 1.92
C MET A 64 14.60 1.93 0.82
N VAL A 65 13.89 3.04 0.98
CA VAL A 65 14.02 4.20 0.11
C VAL A 65 15.32 4.94 0.42
N LEU A 66 16.22 5.06 -0.55
CA LEU A 66 17.48 5.80 -0.38
C LEU A 66 17.35 7.26 -0.82
N ARG A 67 16.67 7.47 -1.95
CA ARG A 67 16.57 8.79 -2.57
C ARG A 67 15.31 8.88 -3.40
N VAL A 68 14.67 10.05 -3.35
CA VAL A 68 13.51 10.39 -4.16
C VAL A 68 13.86 11.57 -5.06
N ASP A 69 13.77 11.37 -6.37
CA ASP A 69 13.83 12.43 -7.37
C ASP A 69 12.40 12.78 -7.80
N LYS A 70 11.86 13.85 -7.22
CA LYS A 70 10.48 14.30 -7.47
C LYS A 70 10.30 14.91 -8.87
N GLU A 71 11.36 15.43 -9.49
CA GLU A 71 11.29 16.04 -10.82
C GLU A 71 11.21 14.97 -11.90
N LYS A 72 12.01 13.90 -11.77
CA LYS A 72 12.01 12.77 -12.72
C LYS A 72 11.00 11.70 -12.37
N GLY A 73 10.45 11.74 -11.16
CA GLY A 73 9.53 10.74 -10.63
C GLY A 73 10.18 9.38 -10.45
N TYR A 74 11.45 9.37 -10.02
CA TYR A 74 12.25 8.16 -9.88
C TYR A 74 12.75 8.00 -8.44
N ILE A 75 12.82 6.76 -7.98
CA ILE A 75 13.20 6.42 -6.60
C ILE A 75 14.33 5.40 -6.64
N ASP A 76 15.42 5.70 -5.95
CA ASP A 76 16.51 4.75 -5.72
C ASP A 76 16.26 4.03 -4.39
N MET A 77 16.35 2.71 -4.41
CA MET A 77 16.04 1.85 -3.28
C MET A 77 17.14 0.83 -3.02
N SER A 78 17.12 0.27 -1.82
CA SER A 78 18.08 -0.73 -1.36
C SER A 78 17.41 -1.87 -0.63
N LYS A 79 17.79 -3.09 -1.00
CA LYS A 79 17.37 -4.30 -0.28
C LYS A 79 18.30 -4.61 0.89
N GLN A 80 19.59 -4.28 0.77
CA GLN A 80 20.58 -4.62 1.80
C GLN A 80 20.50 -3.72 3.06
N ARG A 81 19.89 -2.53 2.96
CA ARG A 81 19.79 -1.58 4.08
C ARG A 81 18.54 -1.75 4.93
N VAL A 82 17.67 -2.70 4.61
CA VAL A 82 16.46 -2.98 5.40
C VAL A 82 16.84 -3.85 6.59
N SER A 83 16.51 -3.42 7.80
CA SER A 83 16.66 -4.25 9.00
C SER A 83 15.52 -5.26 9.13
N GLU A 84 15.70 -6.32 9.93
CA GLU A 84 14.62 -7.29 10.19
C GLU A 84 13.40 -6.64 10.86
N GLU A 85 13.62 -5.67 11.74
CA GLU A 85 12.57 -4.89 12.41
C GLU A 85 11.79 -4.03 11.40
N ASP A 86 12.49 -3.40 10.46
CA ASP A 86 11.86 -2.63 9.38
C ASP A 86 11.04 -3.51 8.45
N ILE A 87 11.53 -4.73 8.14
CA ILE A 87 10.79 -5.71 7.32
C ILE A 87 9.47 -6.03 8.00
N GLN A 88 9.51 -6.40 9.29
CA GLN A 88 8.31 -6.80 10.01
C GLN A 88 7.30 -5.64 10.07
N THR A 89 7.75 -4.44 10.43
CA THR A 89 6.91 -3.24 10.49
C THR A 89 6.31 -2.90 9.11
N CYS A 90 7.11 -3.02 8.05
CA CYS A 90 6.69 -2.78 6.68
C CYS A 90 5.66 -3.82 6.19
N GLU A 91 5.86 -5.10 6.50
CA GLU A 91 4.92 -6.17 6.15
C GLU A 91 3.58 -6.01 6.88
N GLU A 92 3.61 -5.74 8.19
CA GLU A 92 2.39 -5.49 8.98
C GLU A 92 1.60 -4.31 8.41
N ARG A 93 2.28 -3.19 8.14
CA ARG A 93 1.70 -1.99 7.53
C ARG A 93 1.09 -2.27 6.16
N TYR A 94 1.82 -2.99 5.31
CA TYR A 94 1.36 -3.33 3.97
C TYR A 94 0.14 -4.26 4.01
N ASN A 95 0.14 -5.26 4.90
CA ASN A 95 -0.98 -6.19 5.06
C ASN A 95 -2.25 -5.47 5.53
N LYS A 96 -2.14 -4.56 6.50
CA LYS A 96 -3.27 -3.71 6.92
C LYS A 96 -3.79 -2.87 5.76
N SER A 97 -2.91 -2.15 5.06
CA SER A 97 -3.29 -1.30 3.93
C SER A 97 -3.94 -2.07 2.78
N LYS A 98 -3.42 -3.27 2.49
CA LYS A 98 -3.98 -4.18 1.48
C LYS A 98 -5.38 -4.67 1.84
N LEU A 99 -5.61 -4.99 3.11
CA LEU A 99 -6.91 -5.42 3.60
C LEU A 99 -7.94 -4.30 3.46
N VAL A 100 -7.59 -3.10 3.94
CA VAL A 100 -8.41 -1.90 3.79
C VAL A 100 -8.76 -1.67 2.32
N HIS A 101 -7.77 -1.67 1.42
CA HIS A 101 -8.01 -1.45 0.00
C HIS A 101 -8.92 -2.52 -0.60
N SER A 102 -8.75 -3.80 -0.21
CA SER A 102 -9.65 -4.87 -0.66
C SER A 102 -11.10 -4.65 -0.23
N ILE A 103 -11.32 -4.12 0.97
CA ILE A 103 -12.66 -3.76 1.46
C ILE A 103 -13.21 -2.58 0.67
N MET A 104 -12.43 -1.52 0.48
CA MET A 104 -12.84 -0.36 -0.32
C MET A 104 -13.18 -0.74 -1.75
N CYS A 105 -12.40 -1.61 -2.40
CA CYS A 105 -12.72 -2.12 -3.73
C CYS A 105 -14.07 -2.87 -3.74
N HIS A 106 -14.27 -3.75 -2.77
CA HIS A 106 -15.53 -4.49 -2.68
C HIS A 106 -16.74 -3.57 -2.44
N VAL A 107 -16.59 -2.55 -1.60
CA VAL A 107 -17.63 -1.56 -1.34
C VAL A 107 -17.91 -0.73 -2.58
N GLY A 108 -16.87 -0.24 -3.26
CA GLY A 108 -16.99 0.53 -4.50
C GLY A 108 -17.69 -0.27 -5.60
N GLU A 109 -17.32 -1.54 -5.78
CA GLU A 109 -17.99 -2.45 -6.73
C GLU A 109 -19.46 -2.71 -6.36
N THR A 110 -19.77 -2.87 -5.07
CA THR A 110 -21.11 -3.23 -4.62
C THR A 110 -22.07 -2.03 -4.66
N LEU A 111 -21.57 -0.85 -4.34
CA LEU A 111 -22.36 0.39 -4.26
C LEU A 111 -22.25 1.25 -5.53
N GLU A 112 -21.50 0.79 -6.54
CA GLU A 112 -21.16 1.53 -7.76
C GLU A 112 -20.55 2.92 -7.46
N ILE A 113 -19.76 3.00 -6.38
CA ILE A 113 -19.03 4.22 -5.98
C ILE A 113 -17.61 4.17 -6.54
N ASP A 114 -17.11 5.31 -7.00
CA ASP A 114 -15.74 5.40 -7.48
C ASP A 114 -14.72 5.10 -6.35
N LEU A 115 -13.73 4.29 -6.66
CA LEU A 115 -12.72 3.86 -5.69
C LEU A 115 -11.86 5.04 -5.22
N GLU A 116 -11.61 6.03 -6.07
CA GLU A 116 -10.88 7.25 -5.72
C GLU A 116 -11.66 8.05 -4.67
N ASP A 117 -12.97 8.20 -4.82
CA ASP A 117 -13.83 8.88 -3.84
C ASP A 117 -13.76 8.22 -2.46
N LEU A 118 -13.77 6.89 -2.39
CA LEU A 118 -13.60 6.15 -1.13
C LEU A 118 -12.22 6.41 -0.50
N HIS A 119 -11.16 6.48 -1.30
CA HIS A 119 -9.84 6.81 -0.78
C HIS A 119 -9.74 8.25 -0.30
N VAL A 120 -10.30 9.22 -1.04
CA VAL A 120 -10.25 10.64 -0.71
C VAL A 120 -11.03 10.96 0.56
N ASN A 121 -12.24 10.40 0.68
CA ASN A 121 -13.15 10.75 1.78
C ASN A 121 -12.99 9.88 3.03
N ILE A 122 -12.47 8.66 2.88
CA ILE A 122 -12.35 7.69 3.99
C ILE A 122 -10.90 7.32 4.21
N GLY A 123 -10.23 6.83 3.17
CA GLY A 123 -8.87 6.31 3.26
C GLY A 123 -7.86 7.32 3.80
N TRP A 124 -7.75 8.50 3.16
CA TRP A 124 -6.77 9.53 3.51
C TRP A 124 -7.06 10.22 4.85
N PRO A 125 -8.31 10.58 5.19
CA PRO A 125 -8.60 11.16 6.51
C PRO A 125 -8.32 10.19 7.66
N LEU A 126 -8.67 8.91 7.51
CA LEU A 126 -8.32 7.88 8.49
C LEU A 126 -6.81 7.74 8.65
N TYR A 127 -6.12 7.74 7.51
CA TYR A 127 -4.68 7.64 7.47
C TYR A 127 -3.98 8.86 8.11
N GLN A 128 -4.47 10.08 7.92
CA GLN A 128 -3.94 11.26 8.62
C GLN A 128 -4.21 11.22 10.12
N LYS A 129 -5.37 10.71 10.54
CA LYS A 129 -5.81 10.71 11.94
C LYS A 129 -5.12 9.62 12.78
N TYR A 130 -4.98 8.42 12.22
CA TYR A 130 -4.49 7.24 12.92
C TYR A 130 -3.15 6.72 12.39
N GLY A 131 -2.64 7.33 11.32
CA GLY A 131 -1.44 6.90 10.64
C GLY A 131 -1.66 5.65 9.77
N HIS A 132 -0.56 4.96 9.53
CA HIS A 132 -0.48 3.78 8.66
C HIS A 132 -1.14 2.51 9.21
N ALA A 133 -1.52 2.50 10.48
CA ALA A 133 -1.92 1.30 11.19
C ALA A 133 -3.27 1.51 11.89
N TYR A 134 -4.31 1.89 11.15
CA TYR A 134 -5.65 1.87 11.70
C TYR A 134 -6.24 0.46 11.63
N ASP A 135 -6.98 0.10 12.68
CA ASP A 135 -7.63 -1.19 12.80
C ASP A 135 -8.95 -1.20 12.05
N LEU A 136 -9.45 -2.41 11.77
CA LEU A 136 -10.66 -2.65 10.98
C LEU A 136 -11.91 -1.97 11.57
N GLY A 137 -11.96 -1.80 12.89
CA GLY A 137 -13.07 -1.12 13.56
C GLY A 137 -13.16 0.37 13.25
N GLU A 138 -12.03 1.05 13.05
CA GLU A 138 -12.01 2.47 12.67
C GLU A 138 -12.44 2.65 11.21
N LEU A 139 -12.08 1.70 10.34
CA LEU A 139 -12.54 1.68 8.95
C LEU A 139 -14.06 1.49 8.88
N ASP A 140 -14.60 0.53 9.65
CA ASP A 140 -16.03 0.24 9.67
C ASP A 140 -16.86 1.45 10.10
N GLN A 141 -16.44 2.13 11.19
CA GLN A 141 -17.09 3.35 11.65
C GLN A 141 -17.03 4.48 10.61
N ALA A 142 -15.89 4.69 9.96
CA ALA A 142 -15.75 5.75 8.98
C ALA A 142 -16.55 5.46 7.69
N LEU A 143 -16.58 4.19 7.26
CA LEU A 143 -17.39 3.75 6.14
C LEU A 143 -18.88 3.92 6.44
N PHE A 144 -19.31 3.56 7.65
CA PHE A 144 -20.67 3.78 8.13
C PHE A 144 -21.07 5.26 8.06
N LEU A 145 -20.26 6.15 8.65
CA LEU A 145 -20.53 7.59 8.66
C LEU A 145 -20.55 8.21 7.25
N TYR A 146 -19.66 7.76 6.38
CA TYR A 146 -19.63 8.22 4.99
C TYR A 146 -20.90 7.81 4.23
N LEU A 147 -21.33 6.56 4.37
CA LEU A 147 -22.52 6.03 3.70
C LEU A 147 -23.83 6.60 4.26
N ASP A 148 -23.89 6.86 5.57
CA ASP A 148 -25.02 7.55 6.21
C ASP A 148 -25.13 9.01 5.71
N GLY A 149 -23.99 9.71 5.59
CA GLY A 149 -23.94 11.08 5.10
C GLY A 149 -24.28 11.27 3.61
N GLN A 150 -24.07 10.24 2.78
CA GLN A 150 -24.47 10.25 1.35
C GLN A 150 -25.95 9.92 1.15
N SER A 151 -26.62 9.39 2.17
CA SER A 151 -28.02 9.01 2.08
C SER A 151 -28.91 10.21 2.41
N GLN A 152 -29.50 10.85 1.39
CA GLN A 152 -30.67 11.71 1.60
C GLN A 152 -31.94 10.91 1.98
N ASP A 153 -31.89 9.57 1.83
CA ASP A 153 -32.95 8.65 2.21
C ASP A 153 -32.49 7.74 3.36
N HIS A 154 -33.00 8.00 4.57
CA HIS A 154 -32.69 7.31 5.83
C HIS A 154 -33.03 5.79 5.90
N HIS A 155 -33.21 5.11 4.78
CA HIS A 155 -33.60 3.70 4.74
C HIS A 155 -33.17 3.00 3.45
N ASN A 156 -31.86 2.91 3.19
CA ASN A 156 -31.36 1.94 2.22
C ASN A 156 -30.93 0.64 2.95
N PRO A 157 -31.78 -0.41 2.97
CA PRO A 157 -31.47 -1.68 3.65
C PRO A 157 -30.26 -2.41 3.06
N LEU A 158 -29.85 -2.06 1.83
CA LEU A 158 -28.63 -2.61 1.21
C LEU A 158 -27.37 -2.13 1.92
N THR A 159 -27.33 -0.86 2.36
CA THR A 159 -26.17 -0.28 3.07
C THR A 159 -25.92 -1.02 4.38
N ASN A 160 -26.97 -1.29 5.15
CA ASN A 160 -26.86 -2.05 6.41
C ASN A 160 -26.48 -3.52 6.19
N ASP A 161 -26.99 -4.18 5.16
CA ASP A 161 -26.63 -5.57 4.85
C ASP A 161 -25.15 -5.67 4.42
N ILE A 162 -24.66 -4.68 3.67
CA ILE A 162 -23.25 -4.58 3.24
C ILE A 162 -22.34 -4.31 4.44
N LEU A 163 -22.69 -3.36 5.31
CA LEU A 163 -21.95 -3.10 6.55
C LEU A 163 -21.91 -4.36 7.42
N ILE A 164 -23.05 -5.04 7.65
CA ILE A 164 -23.11 -6.29 8.42
C ILE A 164 -22.25 -7.40 7.77
N LYS A 165 -22.25 -7.51 6.43
CA LYS A 165 -21.40 -8.48 5.71
C LYS A 165 -19.92 -8.13 5.80
N ILE A 166 -19.57 -6.84 5.79
CA ILE A 166 -18.19 -6.37 5.98
C ILE A 166 -17.77 -6.64 7.41
N THR A 167 -18.52 -6.21 8.44
CA THR A 167 -18.24 -6.49 9.85
C THR A 167 -18.06 -7.99 10.10
N ARG A 168 -18.91 -8.87 9.53
CA ARG A 168 -18.77 -10.34 9.64
C ARG A 168 -17.55 -10.94 8.93
N ARG A 169 -16.96 -10.24 7.97
CA ARG A 169 -15.75 -10.69 7.25
C ARG A 169 -14.48 -10.21 7.94
N LEU A 170 -14.62 -9.35 8.96
CA LEU A 170 -13.55 -8.73 9.73
C LEU A 170 -13.41 -9.35 11.14
N GLU A 171 -14.40 -10.12 11.61
CA GLU A 171 -14.34 -11.03 12.77
C GLU A 171 -13.68 -12.39 12.42
#